data_AF-X1UHR5-F1
#
_entry.id   AF-X1UHR5-F1
#
_cell.length_a   1.000
_cell.length_b   1.000
_cell.length_c   1.000
_cell.angle_alpha   90.00
_cell.angle_beta   90.00
_cell.angle_gamma   90.00
#
_symmetry.space_group_name_H-M   'P 1'
#
loop_
_entity.id
_entity.type
_entity.pdbx_description
1 polymer ?
#
loop_
_entity_poly.entity_id
_entity_poly.type
_entity_poly.pdbx_seq_one_letter_code
_entity_poly.pdbx_strand_id
1 'polypeptide(L)' 'MKKSGILNIEISRVIASMGHGDYIVISDAGLPIPDSVELIDVSVSKNIPQFIDVLSSILVELEVGKAILAKEMKRN' A
#
# COMPACT_ATOMS: atom_id res chain seq x y z
N MET A 1 8.65 16.11 -13.37
CA MET A 1 7.83 14.87 -13.40
C MET A 1 8.72 13.71 -12.99
N LYS A 2 8.25 12.82 -12.10
CA LYS A 2 8.98 11.61 -11.73
C LYS A 2 9.06 10.68 -12.94
N LYS A 3 10.24 10.10 -13.20
CA LYS A 3 10.52 9.28 -14.40
C LYS A 3 10.45 7.77 -14.16
N SER A 4 10.42 7.34 -12.89
CA SER A 4 10.49 5.94 -12.48
C SER A 4 9.84 5.75 -11.12
N GLY A 5 9.52 4.49 -10.80
CA GLY A 5 8.95 4.11 -9.51
C GLY A 5 7.50 4.55 -9.36
N ILE A 6 7.10 4.86 -8.13
CA ILE A 6 5.71 5.16 -7.76
C ILE A 6 5.33 6.54 -8.26
N LEU A 7 4.35 6.65 -9.16
CA LEU A 7 3.94 7.95 -9.70
C LEU A 7 2.88 8.65 -8.86
N ASN A 8 2.15 7.90 -8.04
CA ASN A 8 1.17 8.48 -7.12
C ASN A 8 1.89 9.38 -6.10
N ILE A 9 1.46 10.64 -6.02
CA ILE A 9 2.10 11.67 -5.20
C ILE A 9 1.97 11.34 -3.71
N GLU A 10 0.80 10.90 -3.26
CA GLU A 10 0.56 10.60 -1.85
C GLU A 10 1.33 9.35 -1.40
N ILE A 11 1.34 8.29 -2.21
CA ILE A 11 2.13 7.08 -1.89
C ILE A 11 3.62 7.42 -1.87
N SER A 12 4.11 8.21 -2.84
CA SER A 12 5.51 8.65 -2.86
C SER A 12 5.87 9.46 -1.62
N ARG A 13 4.98 10.37 -1.20
CA ARG A 13 5.17 11.18 0.01
C ARG A 13 5.24 10.31 1.25
N VAL A 14 4.30 9.37 1.41
CA VAL A 14 4.26 8.46 2.57
C VAL A 14 5.54 7.64 2.62
N ILE A 15 5.91 6.93 1.55
CA ILE A 15 7.11 6.07 1.54
C ILE A 15 8.38 6.87 1.82
N ALA A 16 8.54 8.06 1.21
CA ALA A 16 9.70 8.90 1.45
C ALA A 16 9.79 9.45 2.89
N SER A 17 8.67 9.47 3.62
CA SER A 17 8.60 9.93 5.02
C SER A 17 8.72 8.81 6.05
N MET A 18 8.66 7.54 5.64
CA MET A 18 8.71 6.41 6.56
C MET A 18 10.10 6.24 7.20
N GLY A 19 10.12 6.05 8.51
CA GLY A 19 11.29 5.69 9.31
C GLY A 19 11.33 4.20 9.66
N HIS A 20 12.37 3.81 10.39
CA HIS A 20 12.52 2.43 10.85
C HIS A 20 11.43 2.07 11.87
N GLY A 21 10.65 1.03 11.56
CA GLY A 21 9.56 0.55 12.41
C GLY A 21 8.19 1.11 12.06
N ASP A 22 8.10 2.00 11.08
CA ASP A 22 6.82 2.47 10.56
C ASP A 22 6.11 1.38 9.76
N TYR A 23 4.78 1.49 9.69
CA TYR A 23 3.92 0.54 8.99
C TYR A 23 3.08 1.24 7.94
N ILE A 24 2.89 0.54 6.82
CA ILE A 24 1.89 0.87 5.80
C ILE A 24 1.01 -0.36 5.57
N VAL A 25 -0.28 -0.15 5.33
CA VAL A 25 -1.23 -1.21 5.04
C VAL A 25 -1.72 -1.05 3.60
N ILE A 26 -1.65 -2.14 2.84
CA ILE A 26 -2.32 -2.27 1.55
C ILE A 26 -3.51 -3.18 1.79
N SER A 27 -4.70 -2.75 1.39
CA SER A 27 -5.93 -3.49 1.64
C SER A 27 -6.73 -3.70 0.36
N ASP A 28 -7.68 -4.64 0.41
CA ASP A 28 -8.78 -4.66 -0.53
C ASP A 28 -9.79 -3.53 -0.23
N ALA A 29 -10.79 -3.39 -1.11
CA ALA A 29 -11.81 -2.34 -1.03
C ALA A 29 -12.81 -2.50 0.13
N GLY A 30 -12.76 -3.62 0.86
CA GLY A 30 -13.70 -3.95 1.94
C GLY A 30 -13.13 -3.74 3.35
N LEU A 31 -11.84 -3.43 3.49
CA LEU A 31 -11.24 -3.24 4.82
C LEU A 31 -11.73 -1.93 5.46
N PRO A 32 -12.30 -1.96 6.69
CA PRO A 32 -12.64 -0.75 7.41
C PRO A 32 -11.37 -0.02 7.87
N ILE A 33 -11.35 1.31 7.70
CA ILE A 33 -10.19 2.15 8.04
C ILE A 33 -10.51 2.96 9.30
N PRO A 34 -9.67 2.88 10.36
CA PRO A 34 -9.86 3.71 11.55
C PRO A 34 -9.68 5.20 11.24
N ASP A 35 -10.47 6.07 11.88
CA ASP A 35 -10.44 7.53 11.65
C ASP A 35 -9.07 8.19 11.90
N SER A 36 -8.23 7.56 12.73
CA SER A 36 -6.88 8.04 13.03
C SER A 36 -5.82 7.68 11.99
N VAL A 37 -6.18 6.89 10.97
CA VAL A 37 -5.27 6.39 9.94
C VAL A 37 -5.51 7.14 8.65
N GLU A 38 -4.42 7.62 8.04
CA GLU A 38 -4.47 8.26 6.73
C GLU A 38 -4.93 7.24 5.65
N LEU A 39 -5.93 7.61 4.85
CA LEU A 39 -6.44 6.80 3.74
C LEU A 39 -5.97 7.38 2.40
N ILE A 40 -5.23 6.58 1.64
CA ILE A 40 -4.93 6.84 0.22
C ILE A 40 -5.75 5.86 -0.62
N ASP A 41 -6.90 6.32 -1.14
CA ASP A 41 -7.70 5.51 -2.06
C ASP A 41 -7.12 5.57 -3.47
N VAL A 42 -6.76 4.40 -3.98
CA VAL A 42 -6.21 4.20 -5.34
C VAL A 42 -7.16 3.43 -6.24
N SER A 43 -8.36 3.08 -5.75
CA SER A 43 -9.33 2.30 -6.48
C SER A 43 -9.97 3.13 -7.59
N VAL A 44 -10.00 2.56 -8.79
CA VAL A 44 -10.64 3.18 -9.96
C VAL A 44 -11.97 2.49 -10.25
N SER A 45 -11.97 1.16 -10.17
CA SER A 45 -13.16 0.32 -10.31
C SER A 45 -12.87 -1.06 -9.70
N LYS A 46 -13.84 -1.98 -9.76
CA LYS A 46 -13.65 -3.33 -9.22
C LYS A 46 -12.40 -4.00 -9.82
N ASN A 47 -11.48 -4.39 -8.95
CA ASN A 47 -10.20 -5.02 -9.28
C ASN A 47 -9.23 -4.17 -10.12
N ILE A 48 -9.43 -2.85 -10.17
CA ILE A 48 -8.52 -1.92 -10.86
C ILE A 48 -8.09 -0.80 -9.90
N PRO A 49 -6.79 -0.70 -9.56
CA PRO A 49 -5.72 -1.68 -9.82
C PRO A 49 -5.94 -3.00 -9.06
N GLN A 50 -5.22 -4.07 -9.42
CA GLN A 50 -5.19 -5.28 -8.58
C GLN A 50 -4.34 -5.02 -7.34
N PHE A 51 -4.62 -5.76 -6.26
CA PHE A 51 -3.82 -5.71 -5.03
C PHE A 51 -2.31 -5.89 -5.31
N ILE A 52 -1.96 -6.84 -6.19
CA ILE A 52 -0.58 -7.15 -6.51
C ILE A 52 0.13 -6.04 -7.29
N ASP A 53 -0.60 -5.25 -8.09
CA ASP A 53 -0.04 -4.12 -8.83
C ASP A 53 0.43 -3.03 -7.86
N VAL A 54 -0.39 -2.76 -6.84
CA VAL A 54 -0.08 -1.78 -5.79
C VAL A 54 1.07 -2.27 -4.92
N LEU A 55 1.02 -3.52 -4.46
CA LEU A 55 2.09 -4.12 -3.67
C LEU A 55 3.43 -4.10 -4.41
N SER A 56 3.45 -4.55 -5.67
CA SER A 56 4.67 -4.59 -6.47
C SER A 56 5.24 -3.18 -6.68
N SER A 57 4.38 -2.19 -6.92
CA SER A 57 4.82 -0.80 -7.06
C SER A 57 5.45 -0.25 -5.78
N ILE A 58 4.87 -0.57 -4.62
CA ILE A 58 5.39 -0.14 -3.32
C ILE A 58 6.76 -0.77 -3.02
N LEU A 59 6.90 -2.07 -3.29
CA LEU A 59 8.15 -2.81 -3.05
C LEU A 59 9.33 -2.38 -3.94
N VAL A 60 9.09 -1.58 -4.98
CA VAL A 60 10.17 -0.97 -5.78
C VAL A 60 10.91 0.12 -4.99
N GLU A 61 10.25 0.79 -4.04
CA GLU A 61 10.82 1.94 -3.30
C GLU A 61 10.90 1.71 -1.79
N LEU A 62 10.06 0.84 -1.23
CA LEU A 62 10.02 0.59 0.20
C LEU A 62 10.79 -0.70 0.55
N GLU A 63 11.84 -0.56 1.36
CA GLU A 63 12.54 -1.68 1.98
C GLU A 63 11.69 -2.26 3.13
N VAL A 64 11.31 -3.55 3.02
CA VAL A 64 10.40 -4.20 3.96
C VAL A 64 11.13 -5.23 4.82
N GLY A 65 11.18 -4.99 6.14
CA GLY A 65 11.75 -5.94 7.10
C GLY A 65 10.75 -7.01 7.59
N LYS A 66 9.45 -6.71 7.60
CA LYS A 66 8.41 -7.61 8.11
C LYS A 66 7.08 -7.37 7.39
N ALA A 67 6.38 -8.46 7.08
CA ALA A 67 4.99 -8.44 6.64
C ALA A 67 4.07 -9.08 7.69
N ILE A 68 2.86 -8.53 7.84
CA ILE A 68 1.80 -9.06 8.71
C ILE A 68 0.59 -9.35 7.81
N LEU A 69 0.04 -10.55 7.92
CA LEU A 69 -1.06 -11.02 7.08
C LEU A 69 -2.16 -11.59 7.97
N ALA A 70 -3.42 -11.40 7.56
CA ALA A 70 -4.54 -12.10 8.17
C ALA A 70 -4.38 -13.61 7.96
N LYS A 71 -4.71 -14.42 8.97
CA LYS A 71 -4.53 -15.88 8.91
C LYS A 71 -5.42 -16.51 7.85
N GLU A 72 -6.58 -15.90 7.64
CA GLU A 72 -7.62 -16.26 6.66
C GLU A 72 -7.09 -16.19 5.23
N MET A 73 -6.12 -15.32 4.93
CA MET A 73 -5.54 -15.19 3.59
C MET A 73 -4.86 -16.48 3.11
N LYS A 74 -4.43 -17.37 4.03
CA LYS A 74 -3.84 -18.68 3.68
C LYS A 74 -4.89 -19.72 3.25
N ARG A 75 -6.18 -19.46 3.46
CA ARG A 75 -7.27 -20.41 3.21
C ARG A 75 -7.98 -20.18 1.87
N ASN A 76 -7.61 -19.13 1.14
CA ASN A 76 -8.08 -18.82 -0.20
C ASN A 76 -6.96 -19.07 -1.21
#